data_AF-A0A3P3XKS5-F1
#
_entry.id   AF-A0A3P3XKS5-F1
#
_cell.length_a   1.000
_cell.length_b   1.000
_cell.length_c   1.000
_cell.angle_alpha   90.00
_cell.angle_beta   90.00
_cell.angle_gamma   90.00
#
_symmetry.space_group_name_H-M   'P 1'
#
loop_
_entity.id
_entity.type
_entity.pdbx_description
1 polymer ?
#
loop_
_entity_poly.entity_id
_entity_poly.type
_entity_poly.pdbx_seq_one_letter_code
_entity_poly.pdbx_strand_id
1 'polypeptide(L)' 'MRLLEYRLDWQYSAAAMQQALASACGTSVGKNLYVFDYYDAVLEAIGKNLGIDFSKQSRTLQEIRHLLAQTKRKH' A
#
# COMPACT_ATOMS: atom_id res chain seq x y z
N MET A 1 7.24 -9.22 -8.13
CA MET A 1 6.93 -8.09 -9.05
C MET A 1 6.16 -8.51 -10.29
N ARG A 2 6.62 -9.48 -11.09
CA ARG A 2 5.93 -9.94 -12.32
C ARG A 2 4.40 -10.12 -12.25
N LEU A 3 3.88 -10.64 -11.13
CA LEU A 3 2.43 -10.75 -10.94
C LEU A 3 1.71 -9.39 -10.89
N LEU A 4 2.29 -8.41 -10.20
CA LEU A 4 1.71 -7.07 -10.07
C LEU A 4 1.84 -6.29 -11.38
N GLU A 5 2.96 -6.45 -12.09
CA GLU A 5 3.14 -5.95 -13.46
C GLU A 5 2.02 -6.46 -14.38
N TYR A 6 1.78 -7.78 -14.38
CA TYR A 6 0.70 -8.39 -15.15
C TYR A 6 -0.69 -7.88 -14.73
N ARG A 7 -0.96 -7.77 -13.43
CA ARG A 7 -2.25 -7.29 -12.90
C ARG A 7 -2.54 -5.82 -13.15
N LEU A 8 -1.52 -5.03 -13.46
CA LEU A 8 -1.61 -3.61 -13.83
C LEU A 8 -1.39 -3.41 -15.33
N ASP A 9 -1.58 -4.46 -16.14
CA ASP A 9 -1.47 -4.44 -17.60
C ASP A 9 -0.14 -3.85 -18.10
N TRP A 10 0.94 -4.09 -17.36
CA TRP A 10 2.29 -3.60 -17.68
C TRP A 10 2.42 -2.07 -17.82
N GLN A 11 1.46 -1.32 -17.26
CA GLN A 11 1.46 0.15 -17.32
C GLN A 11 2.62 0.79 -16.55
N TYR A 12 3.16 0.08 -15.55
CA TYR A 12 4.26 0.55 -14.71
C TYR A 12 5.38 -0.50 -14.68
N SER A 13 6.63 -0.04 -14.66
CA SER A 13 7.79 -0.94 -14.51
C SER A 13 7.91 -1.48 -13.09
N ALA A 14 8.51 -2.68 -12.93
CA ALA A 14 8.84 -3.21 -11.60
C ALA A 14 9.55 -2.19 -10.70
N ALA A 15 10.51 -1.42 -11.24
CA ALA A 15 11.26 -0.43 -10.49
C ALA A 15 10.37 0.70 -9.96
N ALA A 16 9.46 1.24 -10.80
CA ALA A 16 8.53 2.28 -10.39
C ALA A 16 7.60 1.81 -9.26
N MET A 17 7.07 0.60 -9.38
CA MET A 17 6.22 0.01 -8.34
C MET A 17 6.99 -0.29 -7.04
N GLN A 18 8.23 -0.79 -7.14
CA GLN A 18 9.07 -1.00 -5.96
C GLN A 18 9.35 0.32 -5.26
N GLN A 19 9.65 1.37 -6.01
CA GLN A 19 9.90 2.69 -5.46
C GLN A 19 8.64 3.26 -4.79
N ALA A 20 7.47 3.21 -5.45
CA ALA A 20 6.21 3.68 -4.88
C ALA A 20 5.86 2.94 -3.57
N LEU A 21 6.01 1.61 -3.54
CA LEU A 21 5.79 0.81 -2.33
C LEU A 21 6.80 1.12 -1.23
N ALA A 22 8.07 1.34 -1.58
CA ALA A 22 9.11 1.73 -0.61
C ALA A 22 8.86 3.13 -0.05
N SER A 23 8.35 4.06 -0.86
CA SER A 23 8.02 5.41 -0.44
C SER A 23 6.74 5.48 0.39
N ALA A 24 5.83 4.52 0.27
CA ALA A 24 4.60 4.39 1.07
C ALA A 24 4.83 4.00 2.55
N CYS A 25 5.99 4.35 3.13
CA CYS A 25 6.31 4.09 4.52
C CYS A 25 5.52 5.01 5.46
N GLY A 26 5.07 4.46 6.59
CA GLY A 26 4.34 5.20 7.61
C GLY A 26 5.24 5.67 8.74
N THR A 27 5.13 6.94 9.14
CA THR A 27 5.80 7.50 10.31
C THR A 27 4.88 7.40 11.53
N SER A 28 5.39 6.85 12.64
CA SER A 28 4.66 6.84 13.92
C SER A 28 4.64 8.25 14.50
N VAL A 29 3.45 8.77 14.80
CA VAL A 29 3.27 10.08 15.46
C VAL A 29 2.82 9.96 16.91
N GLY A 30 2.93 8.75 17.47
CA GLY A 30 2.51 8.41 18.85
C GLY A 30 1.04 8.00 18.96
N LYS A 31 0.63 7.57 20.16
CA LYS A 31 -0.75 7.17 20.49
C LYS A 31 -1.37 6.14 19.51
N ASN A 32 -0.59 5.18 19.04
CA ASN A 32 -1.02 4.17 18.05
C ASN A 32 -1.45 4.75 16.70
N LEU A 33 -0.97 5.94 16.31
CA LEU A 33 -1.28 6.58 15.04
C LEU A 33 -0.04 6.64 14.14
N TYR A 34 -0.26 6.33 12.86
CA TYR A 34 0.75 6.39 11.80
C TYR A 34 0.27 7.33 10.70
N VAL A 35 1.20 8.12 10.16
CA VAL A 35 0.98 9.04 9.04
C VAL A 35 1.75 8.56 7.82
N PHE A 36 1.10 8.58 6.67
CA PHE A 36 1.64 8.24 5.35
C PHE A 36 1.54 9.51 4.48
N ASP A 37 2.69 10.04 4.08
CA ASP A 37 2.83 11.32 3.38
C ASP A 37 3.18 11.15 1.89
N TYR A 38 3.40 9.91 1.44
CA TYR A 38 3.60 9.58 0.04
C TYR A 38 2.33 8.99 -0.60
N TYR A 39 1.93 9.55 -1.74
CA TYR A 39 0.87 9.00 -2.57
C TYR A 39 1.05 9.45 -4.03
N ASP A 40 1.08 8.51 -4.96
CA ASP A 40 1.20 8.75 -6.39
C ASP A 40 0.25 7.85 -7.21
N ALA A 41 0.24 8.04 -8.54
CA ALA A 41 -0.61 7.26 -9.44
C ALA A 41 -0.26 5.76 -9.44
N VAL A 42 1.01 5.41 -9.21
CA VAL A 42 1.47 4.01 -9.15
C VAL A 42 0.87 3.34 -7.92
N LEU A 43 1.00 3.97 -6.74
CA LEU A 43 0.48 3.48 -5.48
C LEU A 43 -1.06 3.46 -5.48
N GLU A 44 -1.71 4.43 -6.12
CA GLU A 44 -3.15 4.39 -6.36
C GLU A 44 -3.56 3.14 -7.15
N ALA A 45 -2.89 2.88 -8.28
CA ALA A 45 -3.19 1.73 -9.13
C ALA A 45 -2.99 0.40 -8.40
N ILE A 46 -1.88 0.27 -7.66
CA ILE A 46 -1.60 -0.89 -6.80
C ILE A 46 -2.70 -1.04 -5.75
N GLY A 47 -3.07 0.04 -5.07
CA GLY A 47 -4.10 0.04 -4.04
C GLY A 47 -5.45 -0.44 -4.57
N LYS A 48 -5.91 0.11 -5.70
CA LYS A 48 -7.14 -0.31 -6.39
C LYS A 48 -7.10 -1.81 -6.74
N ASN A 49 -5.98 -2.31 -7.26
CA ASN A 49 -5.84 -3.73 -7.59
C ASN A 49 -5.87 -4.66 -6.36
N LEU A 50 -5.31 -4.21 -5.23
CA LEU A 50 -5.23 -5.00 -4.00
C LEU A 50 -6.43 -4.80 -3.06
N GLY A 51 -7.34 -3.89 -3.38
CA GLY A 51 -8.44 -3.50 -2.48
C GLY A 51 -7.97 -2.73 -1.23
N ILE A 52 -6.84 -2.03 -1.33
CA ILE A 52 -6.25 -1.23 -0.25
C ILE A 52 -6.29 0.25 -0.64
N ASP A 53 -6.91 1.07 0.21
CA ASP A 53 -6.92 2.51 0.01
C ASP A 53 -5.65 3.17 0.60
N PHE A 54 -4.62 3.37 -0.23
CA PHE A 54 -3.41 4.09 0.15
C PHE A 54 -3.57 5.62 0.24
N SER A 55 -4.69 6.20 -0.21
CA SER A 55 -4.89 7.65 -0.13
C SER A 55 -5.09 8.15 1.30
N LYS A 56 -5.47 7.25 2.22
CA LYS A 56 -5.70 7.57 3.62
C LYS A 56 -4.38 7.85 4.35
N GLN A 57 -4.10 9.13 4.50
CA GLN A 57 -2.86 9.66 5.11
C GLN A 57 -2.67 9.29 6.58
N SER A 58 -3.72 8.92 7.32
CA SER A 58 -3.59 8.53 8.72
C SER A 58 -4.27 7.20 9.01
N ARG A 59 -3.57 6.31 9.70
CA ARG A 59 -4.08 5.00 10.11
C ARG A 59 -3.71 4.73 11.55
N THR A 60 -4.65 4.18 12.29
CA THR A 60 -4.37 3.61 13.61
C THR A 60 -3.62 2.27 13.46
N LEU A 61 -2.86 1.90 14.49
CA LEU A 61 -2.21 0.60 14.56
C LEU A 61 -3.22 -0.56 14.47
N GLN A 62 -4.44 -0.35 14.98
CA GLN A 62 -5.52 -1.34 14.87
C GLN A 62 -5.95 -1.54 13.42
N GLU A 63 -6.14 -0.47 12.64
CA GLU A 63 -6.47 -0.57 11.21
C GLU A 63 -5.34 -1.24 10.43
N ILE A 64 -4.08 -0.90 10.70
CA ILE A 64 -2.92 -1.55 10.09
C ILE A 64 -2.91 -3.06 10.41
N ARG A 65 -3.13 -3.43 11.67
CA ARG A 65 -3.24 -4.84 12.09
C ARG A 65 -4.41 -5.55 11.40
N HIS A 66 -5.54 -4.88 11.21
CA HIS A 66 -6.69 -5.44 10.52
C HIS A 66 -6.36 -5.72 9.05
N LEU A 67 -5.74 -4.78 8.34
CA LEU A 67 -5.25 -4.99 6.96
C LEU A 67 -4.28 -6.18 6.88
N LEU A 68 -3.32 -6.27 7.81
CA LEU A 68 -2.37 -7.39 7.87
C LEU A 68 -3.05 -8.73 8.21
N ALA A 69 -4.16 -8.72 8.94
CA ALA A 69 -4.91 -9.94 9.24
C ALA A 69 -5.68 -10.44 8.01
N GLN A 70 -6.15 -9.55 7.14
CA GLN A 70 -6.85 -9.92 5.90
C GLN A 70 -5.93 -10.70 4.95
N THR A 71 -4.63 -10.42 4.93
CA THR A 71 -3.67 -11.15 4.06
C THR A 71 -3.37 -12.58 4.55
N LYS A 72 -3.60 -12.86 5.83
CA LYS A 72 -3.36 -14.18 6.45
C LYS A 72 -4.53 -15.15 6.29
N ARG A 73 -5.71 -14.65 5.96
CA ARG A 73 -6.88 -15.49 5.67
C ARG A 73 -6.63 -16.21 4.35
N LYS A 74 -6.07 -17.42 4.45
CA LYS A 74 -6.02 -18.39 3.34
C LYS A 74 -7.45 -18.79 3.00
N HIS A 75 -7.78 -18.75 1.71
CA HIS A 75 -8.80 -19.63 1.15
C HIS A 75 -8.35 -21.09 1.28
#